data_AF-A0A8B8DKY9-F1
#
_entry.id   AF-A0A8B8DKY9-F1
#
_cell.length_a   1.000
_cell.length_b   1.000
_cell.length_c   1.000
_cell.angle_alpha   90.00
_cell.angle_beta   90.00
_cell.angle_gamma   90.00
#
_symmetry.space_group_name_H-M   'P 1'
#
loop_
_entity.id
_entity.type
_entity.pdbx_description
1 polymer ?
#
loop_
_entity_poly.entity_id
_entity_poly.type
_entity_poly.pdbx_seq_one_letter_code
_entity_poly.pdbx_strand_id
1 'polypeptide(L)'
;MEEEYFHPKTTPDIALRLAIRISISIPGLMQPVKIRKNGMESIYADGGILVNYPISCFDGWWLSMKKEDSFFKRLQPVEMLPTILDRKNKFARDEETANKTLGFVLPDDSGIHRYHSLLTKSGNTRVIYPNTPLARKALRKKKKVRRLGQEHEGLKSTLNKFLQMTSKYNEDSEECISREELTQIFDDENFSSLEKKRLFGKNASVENVMDLLDSDGNGKISFKEIVEYCEEMGFAIASRGSGLNRLHVDSFSDYIGSVFNTMYVNVDQLGFSVEDLPRTIGLNTHYVSTTNFKMEPADTEFLERESYKSTMAFLKRFAATHLASSVNL
;
A
#
# COMPACT_ATOMS: atom_id res chain seq x y z
N MET A 1 -11.75 -16.42 9.86
CA MET A 1 -10.97 -15.47 10.67
C MET A 1 -11.89 -14.28 10.90
N GLU A 2 -12.08 -13.84 12.14
CA GLU A 2 -13.08 -12.82 12.51
C GLU A 2 -12.38 -11.64 13.19
N GLU A 3 -12.81 -10.42 12.89
CA GLU A 3 -12.35 -9.22 13.58
C GLU A 3 -13.09 -9.05 14.92
N GLU A 4 -12.35 -8.90 16.02
CA GLU A 4 -12.95 -8.60 17.32
C GLU A 4 -12.42 -7.27 17.86
N TYR A 5 -13.34 -6.36 18.17
CA TYR A 5 -13.05 -5.06 18.77
C TYR A 5 -13.08 -5.18 20.29
N PHE A 6 -11.93 -5.05 20.93
CA PHE A 6 -11.82 -5.03 22.39
C PHE A 6 -12.24 -3.66 22.92
N HIS A 7 -13.43 -3.61 23.53
CA HIS A 7 -14.05 -2.37 24.01
C HIS A 7 -14.90 -2.67 25.25
N PRO A 8 -15.10 -1.73 26.19
CA PRO A 8 -15.93 -1.97 27.37
C PRO A 8 -17.35 -2.51 27.08
N LYS A 9 -17.89 -2.21 25.89
CA LYS A 9 -19.22 -2.67 25.46
C LYS A 9 -19.26 -4.10 24.95
N THR A 10 -18.15 -4.59 24.37
CA THR A 10 -18.06 -5.90 23.69
C THR A 10 -17.28 -6.91 24.51
N THR A 11 -16.26 -6.46 25.22
CA THR A 11 -15.33 -7.28 26.01
C THR A 11 -15.01 -6.62 27.37
N PRO A 12 -16.01 -6.36 28.24
CA PRO A 12 -15.78 -5.66 29.51
C PRO A 12 -14.79 -6.39 30.43
N ASP A 13 -14.72 -7.71 30.34
CA ASP A 13 -13.93 -8.55 31.24
C ASP A 13 -12.48 -8.78 30.76
N ILE A 14 -12.11 -8.26 29.59
CA ILE A 14 -10.76 -8.43 29.06
C ILE A 14 -9.85 -7.32 29.59
N ALA A 15 -8.78 -7.73 30.27
CA ALA A 15 -7.76 -6.81 30.75
C ALA A 15 -7.09 -6.06 29.58
N LEU A 16 -6.94 -4.74 29.70
CA LEU A 16 -6.33 -3.90 28.66
C LEU A 16 -4.94 -4.39 28.23
N ARG A 17 -4.09 -4.82 29.17
CA ARG A 17 -2.77 -5.38 28.87
C ARG A 17 -2.84 -6.59 27.93
N LEU A 18 -3.90 -7.39 28.01
CA LEU A 18 -4.10 -8.58 27.19
C LEU A 18 -4.56 -8.18 25.79
N ALA A 19 -5.49 -7.22 25.68
CA ALA A 19 -5.90 -6.65 24.41
C ALA A 19 -4.72 -5.99 23.67
N ILE A 20 -3.86 -5.25 24.38
CA ILE A 20 -2.63 -4.68 23.80
C ILE A 20 -1.70 -5.79 23.31
N ARG A 21 -1.47 -6.84 24.12
CA ARG A 21 -0.64 -7.99 23.71
C ARG A 21 -1.18 -8.65 22.43
N ILE A 22 -2.50 -8.83 22.32
CA ILE A 22 -3.14 -9.36 21.11
C ILE A 22 -2.85 -8.45 19.92
N SER A 23 -3.07 -7.14 20.08
CA SER A 23 -2.88 -6.14 19.02
C SER A 23 -1.44 -5.97 18.54
N ILE A 24 -0.45 -6.58 19.23
CA ILE A 24 0.96 -6.57 18.79
C ILE A 24 1.48 -7.98 18.48
N SER A 25 0.58 -8.98 18.41
CA SER A 25 0.91 -10.39 18.12
C SER A 25 0.93 -10.66 16.62
N ILE A 26 1.89 -10.04 15.93
CA ILE A 26 2.07 -10.14 14.47
C ILE A 26 2.30 -11.61 14.07
N PRO A 27 1.43 -12.22 13.23
CA PRO A 27 1.61 -13.60 12.78
C PRO A 27 2.98 -13.87 12.17
N GLY A 28 3.61 -14.98 12.56
CA GLY A 28 4.91 -15.41 12.05
C GLY A 28 6.12 -14.70 12.69
N LEU A 29 5.92 -13.55 13.35
CA LEU A 29 6.97 -12.83 14.09
C LEU A 29 6.81 -12.94 15.61
N MET A 30 5.57 -12.95 16.10
CA MET A 30 5.23 -12.95 17.51
C MET A 30 4.30 -14.12 17.85
N GLN A 31 4.34 -14.56 19.11
CA GLN A 31 3.49 -15.65 19.58
C GLN A 31 2.04 -15.16 19.72
N PRO A 32 1.06 -15.87 19.13
CA PRO A 32 -0.35 -15.52 19.30
C PRO A 32 -0.82 -15.72 20.73
N VAL A 33 -1.92 -15.07 21.09
CA VAL A 33 -2.51 -15.12 22.43
C VAL A 33 -3.67 -16.10 22.44
N LYS A 34 -3.65 -17.05 23.37
CA LYS A 34 -4.78 -17.95 23.62
C LYS A 34 -5.68 -17.36 24.69
N ILE A 35 -6.98 -17.29 24.41
CA ILE A 35 -7.99 -16.87 25.39
C ILE A 35 -9.10 -17.90 25.40
N ARG A 36 -9.50 -18.33 26.60
CA ARG A 36 -10.67 -19.19 26.77
C ARG A 36 -11.90 -18.32 26.96
N LYS A 37 -12.85 -18.39 26.02
CA LYS A 37 -14.16 -17.72 26.09
C LYS A 37 -15.26 -18.77 25.92
N ASN A 38 -16.29 -18.73 26.76
CA ASN A 38 -17.46 -19.62 26.65
C ASN A 38 -17.09 -21.12 26.55
N GLY A 39 -16.07 -21.55 27.31
CA GLY A 39 -15.57 -22.93 27.30
C GLY A 39 -14.65 -23.29 26.13
N MET A 40 -14.62 -22.49 25.05
CA MET A 40 -13.77 -22.69 23.88
C MET A 40 -12.45 -21.94 23.98
N GLU A 41 -11.37 -22.54 23.47
CA GLU A 41 -10.08 -21.85 23.31
C GLU A 41 -10.05 -21.15 21.95
N SER A 42 -9.90 -19.83 21.97
CA SER A 42 -9.73 -18.99 20.78
C SER A 42 -8.29 -18.49 20.69
N ILE A 43 -7.75 -18.48 19.48
CA ILE A 43 -6.41 -17.97 19.18
C ILE A 43 -6.55 -16.58 18.57
N TYR A 44 -5.92 -15.60 19.22
CA TYR A 44 -5.89 -14.21 18.80
C TYR A 44 -4.52 -13.82 18.26
N ALA A 45 -4.54 -12.99 17.23
CA ALA A 45 -3.36 -12.38 16.63
C ALA A 45 -3.63 -10.89 16.36
N ASP A 46 -2.62 -10.20 15.84
CA ASP A 46 -2.72 -8.81 15.46
C ASP A 46 -3.83 -8.57 14.43
N GLY A 47 -4.75 -7.65 14.72
CA GLY A 47 -5.88 -7.29 13.86
C GLY A 47 -5.49 -6.50 12.62
N GLY A 48 -4.26 -5.98 12.55
CA GLY A 48 -3.71 -5.31 11.38
C GLY A 48 -3.65 -6.19 10.13
N ILE A 49 -3.82 -7.51 10.28
CA ILE A 49 -4.00 -8.45 9.15
C ILE A 49 -5.37 -8.36 8.48
N LEU A 50 -6.36 -7.73 9.10
CA LEU A 50 -7.70 -7.51 8.55
C LEU A 50 -7.98 -6.04 8.31
N VAL A 51 -7.66 -5.19 9.29
CA VAL A 51 -7.85 -3.73 9.20
C VAL A 51 -6.74 -3.04 9.99
N ASN A 52 -5.75 -2.51 9.27
CA ASN A 52 -4.59 -1.84 9.88
C ASN A 52 -4.82 -0.36 10.22
N TYR A 53 -5.88 0.23 9.69
CA TYR A 53 -6.30 1.61 9.99
C TYR A 53 -7.81 1.68 10.30
N PRO A 54 -8.24 1.26 11.51
CA PRO A 54 -9.66 1.10 11.84
C PRO A 54 -10.32 2.43 12.28
N ILE A 55 -10.00 3.57 11.66
CA ILE A 55 -10.53 4.89 12.09
C ILE A 55 -12.07 4.95 12.02
N SER A 56 -12.68 4.28 11.04
CA SER A 56 -14.14 4.21 10.90
C SER A 56 -14.84 3.54 12.08
N CYS A 57 -14.11 2.80 12.92
CA CYS A 57 -14.70 2.13 14.08
C CYS A 57 -15.23 3.11 15.14
N PHE A 58 -14.84 4.39 15.04
CA PHE A 58 -15.30 5.46 15.92
C PHE A 58 -16.50 6.24 15.38
N ASP A 59 -16.94 5.99 14.14
CA ASP A 59 -18.01 6.77 13.51
C ASP A 59 -19.40 6.18 13.78
N GLY A 60 -19.47 4.86 13.97
CA GLY A 60 -20.76 4.19 14.08
C GLY A 60 -21.24 3.94 15.51
N TRP A 61 -22.47 3.45 15.60
CA TRP A 61 -23.13 3.14 16.87
C TRP A 61 -22.47 1.97 17.62
N TRP A 62 -21.77 1.07 16.91
CA TRP A 62 -21.33 -0.20 17.47
C TRP A 62 -20.48 -0.02 18.73
N LEU A 63 -19.47 0.85 18.68
CA LEU A 63 -18.60 1.17 19.82
C LEU A 63 -19.01 2.45 20.57
N SER A 64 -20.01 3.17 20.09
CA SER A 64 -20.56 4.34 20.78
C SER A 64 -21.13 3.96 22.15
N MET A 65 -20.85 4.82 23.14
CA MET A 65 -21.37 4.74 24.51
C MET A 65 -22.60 5.63 24.74
N LYS A 66 -23.15 6.26 23.69
CA LYS A 66 -24.42 6.99 23.76
C LYS A 66 -25.56 6.04 24.17
N LYS A 67 -26.57 6.54 24.90
CA LYS A 67 -27.66 5.69 25.47
C LYS A 67 -28.56 5.08 24.39
N GLU A 68 -28.70 5.77 23.27
CA GLU A 68 -29.42 5.35 22.07
C GLU A 68 -28.71 4.20 21.33
N ASP A 69 -27.39 4.09 21.47
CA ASP A 69 -26.58 3.08 20.79
C ASP A 69 -26.40 1.79 21.59
N SER A 70 -27.11 1.63 22.71
CA SER A 70 -27.09 0.40 23.50
C SER A 70 -27.49 -0.83 22.66
N PHE A 71 -26.89 -1.98 22.92
CA PHE A 71 -27.18 -3.22 22.20
C PHE A 71 -28.66 -3.64 22.30
N PHE A 72 -29.31 -3.41 23.44
CA PHE A 72 -30.75 -3.69 23.59
C PHE A 72 -31.63 -2.92 22.61
N LYS A 73 -31.20 -1.74 22.15
CA LYS A 73 -31.94 -0.92 21.17
C LYS A 73 -31.54 -1.23 19.74
N ARG A 74 -30.24 -1.45 19.50
CA ARG A 74 -29.68 -1.56 18.14
C ARG A 74 -29.70 -2.97 17.57
N LEU A 75 -29.76 -4.01 18.41
CA LEU A 75 -29.79 -5.42 17.99
C LEU A 75 -31.21 -5.98 17.80
N GLN A 76 -32.17 -5.12 17.49
CA GLN A 76 -33.56 -5.48 17.25
C GLN A 76 -34.01 -4.96 15.87
N PRO A 77 -34.83 -5.73 15.13
CA PRO A 77 -35.27 -7.10 15.44
C PRO A 77 -34.17 -8.15 15.18
N VAL A 78 -34.26 -9.32 15.84
CA VAL A 78 -33.19 -10.35 15.82
C VAL A 78 -33.03 -10.98 14.43
N GLU A 79 -34.10 -11.06 13.66
CA GLU A 79 -34.13 -11.59 12.30
C GLU A 79 -33.27 -10.77 11.34
N MET A 80 -33.01 -9.49 11.68
CA MET A 80 -32.18 -8.58 10.90
C MET A 80 -30.73 -8.48 11.38
N LEU A 81 -30.32 -9.30 12.36
CA LEU A 81 -28.95 -9.26 12.90
C LEU A 81 -27.85 -9.33 11.83
N PRO A 82 -27.91 -10.17 10.78
CA PRO A 82 -26.88 -10.20 9.75
C PRO A 82 -26.68 -8.83 9.08
N THR A 83 -27.78 -8.13 8.80
CA THR A 83 -27.75 -6.77 8.23
C THR A 83 -27.28 -5.76 9.27
N ILE A 84 -27.83 -5.78 10.48
CA ILE A 84 -27.48 -4.84 11.57
C ILE A 84 -25.99 -4.92 11.92
N LEU A 85 -25.44 -6.14 11.97
CA LEU A 85 -24.06 -6.43 12.33
C LEU A 85 -23.09 -6.32 11.14
N ASP A 86 -23.59 -6.05 9.93
CA ASP A 86 -22.75 -5.73 8.79
C ASP A 86 -21.85 -4.55 9.12
N ARG A 87 -20.58 -4.62 8.69
CA ARG A 87 -19.57 -3.62 8.98
C ARG A 87 -20.01 -2.21 8.56
N LYS A 88 -20.66 -2.07 7.40
CA LYS A 88 -21.11 -0.79 6.86
C LYS A 88 -22.20 -0.15 7.73
N ASN A 89 -22.93 -0.95 8.49
CA ASN A 89 -23.98 -0.48 9.39
C ASN A 89 -23.45 -0.25 10.81
N LYS A 90 -22.60 -1.14 11.33
CA LYS A 90 -21.94 -0.98 12.64
C LYS A 90 -21.09 0.28 12.74
N PHE A 91 -20.39 0.58 11.65
CA PHE A 91 -19.41 1.66 11.52
C PHE A 91 -19.79 2.64 10.42
N ALA A 92 -21.11 2.80 10.20
CA ALA A 92 -21.62 3.81 9.29
C ALA A 92 -21.08 5.19 9.70
N ARG A 93 -20.63 5.96 8.71
CA ARG A 93 -20.05 7.28 8.94
C ARG A 93 -21.09 8.23 9.55
N ASP A 94 -20.76 8.81 10.69
CA ASP A 94 -21.48 9.91 11.31
C ASP A 94 -20.55 11.12 11.36
N GLU A 95 -20.91 12.19 10.66
CA GLU A 95 -20.07 13.39 10.55
C GLU A 95 -19.84 14.06 11.92
N GLU A 96 -20.76 13.93 12.88
CA GLU A 96 -20.60 14.51 14.21
C GLU A 96 -19.41 13.87 14.96
N THR A 97 -19.29 12.55 14.92
CA THR A 97 -18.20 11.80 15.53
C THR A 97 -16.94 11.79 14.67
N ALA A 98 -17.08 11.74 13.34
CA ALA A 98 -15.95 11.79 12.42
C ALA A 98 -15.14 13.09 12.58
N ASN A 99 -15.80 14.22 12.84
CA ASN A 99 -15.14 15.50 13.10
C ASN A 99 -14.47 15.60 14.49
N LYS A 100 -14.69 14.62 15.38
CA LYS A 100 -14.13 14.57 16.75
C LYS A 100 -13.03 13.52 16.90
N THR A 101 -12.67 12.84 15.83
CA THR A 101 -11.70 11.75 15.84
C THR A 101 -10.50 12.14 14.99
N LEU A 102 -9.33 11.66 15.40
CA LEU A 102 -8.06 11.95 14.73
C LEU A 102 -7.31 10.64 14.59
N GLY A 103 -6.93 10.30 13.36
CA GLY A 103 -6.14 9.11 13.06
C GLY A 103 -4.70 9.44 12.70
N PHE A 104 -3.84 8.45 12.94
CA PHE A 104 -2.42 8.51 12.63
C PHE A 104 -2.07 7.33 11.73
N VAL A 105 -1.34 7.62 10.65
CA VAL A 105 -0.75 6.61 9.76
C VAL A 105 0.76 6.82 9.76
N LEU A 106 1.51 5.73 9.61
CA LEU A 106 2.98 5.73 9.59
C LEU A 106 3.51 5.46 8.17
N PRO A 107 3.37 6.41 7.22
CA PRO A 107 3.90 6.24 5.88
C PRO A 107 5.42 6.18 5.88
N ASP A 108 5.98 5.24 5.12
CA ASP A 108 7.42 5.13 4.87
C ASP A 108 7.77 5.36 3.38
N ASP A 109 9.04 5.59 3.09
CA ASP A 109 9.55 5.84 1.74
C ASP A 109 9.43 4.60 0.82
N SER A 110 8.91 3.46 1.31
CA SER A 110 8.71 2.26 0.48
C SER A 110 7.58 2.42 -0.54
N GLY A 111 6.68 3.39 -0.30
CA GLY A 111 5.56 3.70 -1.20
C GLY A 111 4.38 2.75 -1.08
N ILE A 112 4.33 1.94 -0.01
CA ILE A 112 3.25 0.99 0.26
C ILE A 112 1.91 1.71 0.53
N HIS A 113 1.95 2.87 1.19
CA HIS A 113 0.73 3.63 1.47
C HIS A 113 0.26 4.41 0.24
N ARG A 114 -0.92 4.08 -0.29
CA ARG A 114 -1.53 4.73 -1.48
C ARG A 114 -1.57 6.25 -1.38
N TYR A 115 -1.80 6.77 -0.17
CA TYR A 115 -1.92 8.19 0.10
C TYR A 115 -0.65 8.81 0.69
N HIS A 116 0.48 8.11 0.65
CA HIS A 116 1.77 8.63 1.12
C HIS A 116 2.00 10.06 0.62
N SER A 117 1.86 10.30 -0.69
CA SER A 117 2.06 11.63 -1.29
C SER A 117 1.08 12.70 -0.78
N LEU A 118 -0.14 12.34 -0.37
CA LEU A 118 -1.11 13.29 0.19
C LEU A 118 -0.85 13.58 1.66
N LEU A 119 -0.41 12.55 2.40
CA LEU A 119 -0.18 12.59 3.83
C LEU A 119 1.19 13.18 4.19
N THR A 120 2.20 13.04 3.32
CA THR A 120 3.58 13.48 3.55
C THR A 120 3.96 14.72 2.74
N LYS A 121 2.99 15.51 2.26
CA LYS A 121 3.22 16.83 1.64
C LYS A 121 3.78 17.80 2.69
N SER A 122 5.04 17.62 3.04
CA SER A 122 5.85 18.62 3.73
C SER A 122 6.49 19.49 2.65
N GLY A 123 6.73 20.77 2.94
CA GLY A 123 7.41 21.67 2.00
C GLY A 123 8.78 21.15 1.56
N ASN A 124 9.47 21.89 0.69
CA ASN A 124 10.82 21.57 0.16
C ASN A 124 11.95 21.45 1.24
N THR A 125 11.61 21.22 2.51
CA THR A 125 12.56 20.94 3.58
C THR A 125 13.33 19.65 3.30
N ARG A 126 14.64 19.81 3.14
CA ARG A 126 15.59 18.72 3.01
C ARG A 126 15.59 17.87 4.29
N VAL A 127 15.31 16.58 4.15
CA VAL A 127 15.37 15.59 5.24
C VAL A 127 16.82 15.28 5.60
N ILE A 128 17.15 15.33 6.89
CA ILE A 128 18.50 15.04 7.42
C ILE A 128 18.47 13.69 8.11
N TYR A 129 19.02 12.67 7.45
CA TYR A 129 19.10 11.30 7.99
C TYR A 129 20.26 11.17 8.99
N PRO A 130 20.08 10.40 10.09
CA PRO A 130 21.16 10.14 11.02
C PRO A 130 22.17 9.15 10.42
N ASN A 131 23.37 9.09 10.99
CA ASN A 131 24.41 8.16 10.54
C ASN A 131 24.32 6.82 11.29
N THR A 132 23.20 6.11 11.15
CA THR A 132 22.97 4.78 11.75
C THR A 132 23.11 3.67 10.70
N PRO A 133 23.36 2.41 11.09
CA PRO A 133 23.36 1.28 10.17
C PRO A 133 22.05 1.16 9.37
N LEU A 134 20.91 1.42 10.04
CA LEU A 134 19.58 1.34 9.46
C LEU A 134 19.39 2.42 8.38
N ALA A 135 19.68 3.69 8.70
CA ALA A 135 19.61 4.80 7.76
C ALA A 135 20.57 4.60 6.57
N ARG A 136 21.82 4.16 6.82
CA ARG A 136 22.80 3.88 5.76
C ARG A 136 22.32 2.78 4.81
N LYS A 137 21.73 1.69 5.33
CA LYS A 137 21.17 0.61 4.51
C LYS A 137 20.05 1.13 3.63
N ALA A 138 19.15 1.93 4.18
CA ALA A 138 18.05 2.52 3.43
C ALA A 138 18.52 3.51 2.36
N LEU A 139 19.46 4.40 2.67
CA LEU A 139 20.06 5.33 1.71
C LEU A 139 20.78 4.60 0.57
N ARG A 140 21.48 3.50 0.86
CA ARG A 140 22.08 2.63 -0.17
C ARG A 140 21.01 2.01 -1.07
N LYS A 141 19.93 1.48 -0.49
CA LYS A 141 18.79 0.92 -1.23
C LYS A 141 18.14 1.99 -2.12
N LYS A 142 17.88 3.19 -1.59
CA LYS A 142 17.31 4.33 -2.31
C LYS A 142 18.20 4.77 -3.46
N LYS A 143 19.52 4.83 -3.26
CA LYS A 143 20.49 5.13 -4.33
C LYS A 143 20.52 4.06 -5.41
N LYS A 144 20.46 2.77 -5.03
CA LYS A 144 20.37 1.64 -5.97
C LYS A 144 19.09 1.72 -6.80
N VAL A 145 17.94 1.92 -6.15
CA VAL A 145 16.63 2.07 -6.82
C VAL A 145 16.62 3.28 -7.75
N ARG A 146 17.20 4.42 -7.34
CA ARG A 146 17.30 5.60 -8.21
C ARG A 146 18.20 5.35 -9.41
N ARG A 147 19.35 4.70 -9.22
CA ARG A 147 20.27 4.34 -10.30
C ARG A 147 19.62 3.38 -11.29
N LEU A 148 19.01 2.30 -10.80
CA LEU A 148 18.23 1.37 -11.62
C LEU A 148 17.10 2.10 -12.32
N GLY A 149 16.38 2.97 -11.63
CA GLY A 149 15.33 3.81 -12.21
C GLY A 149 15.84 4.66 -13.38
N GLN A 150 16.97 5.34 -13.22
CA GLN A 150 17.60 6.16 -14.28
C GLN A 150 18.13 5.32 -15.45
N GLU A 151 18.76 4.18 -15.17
CA GLU A 151 19.20 3.21 -16.18
C GLU A 151 17.99 2.69 -16.97
N HIS A 152 16.84 2.56 -16.30
CA HIS A 152 15.61 1.98 -16.84
C HIS A 152 14.66 3.02 -17.44
N GLU A 153 14.79 4.33 -17.18
CA GLU A 153 13.91 5.39 -17.71
C GLU A 153 13.93 5.43 -19.25
N GLY A 154 15.13 5.35 -19.83
CA GLY A 154 15.27 5.30 -21.29
C GLY A 154 14.56 4.10 -21.90
N LEU A 155 14.58 2.96 -21.21
CA LEU A 155 13.95 1.72 -21.66
C LEU A 155 12.42 1.76 -21.46
N LYS A 156 11.92 2.34 -20.37
CA LYS A 156 10.46 2.56 -20.17
C LYS A 156 9.87 3.48 -21.22
N SER A 157 10.55 4.59 -21.50
CA SER A 157 10.10 5.53 -22.53
C SER A 157 10.02 4.84 -23.89
N THR A 158 11.00 4.01 -24.21
CA THR A 158 11.00 3.20 -25.43
C THR A 158 9.90 2.13 -25.43
N LEU A 159 9.68 1.42 -24.33
CA LEU A 159 8.60 0.45 -24.20
C LEU A 159 7.21 1.10 -24.33
N ASN A 160 6.98 2.23 -23.67
CA ASN A 160 5.72 2.97 -23.78
C ASN A 160 5.46 3.39 -25.23
N LYS A 161 6.51 3.84 -25.93
CA LYS A 161 6.42 4.16 -27.36
C LYS A 161 6.06 2.91 -28.17
N PHE A 162 6.73 1.78 -27.94
CA PHE A 162 6.40 0.51 -28.58
C PHE A 162 4.93 0.11 -28.36
N LEU A 163 4.43 0.15 -27.12
CA LEU A 163 3.01 -0.13 -26.81
C LEU A 163 2.01 0.84 -27.47
N GLN A 164 2.39 2.11 -27.64
CA GLN A 164 1.58 3.06 -28.41
C GLN A 164 1.57 2.74 -29.90
N MET A 165 2.71 2.29 -30.45
CA MET A 165 2.80 1.85 -31.85
C MET A 165 1.99 0.57 -32.08
N THR A 166 2.04 -0.40 -31.16
CA THR A 166 1.22 -1.61 -31.27
C THR A 166 -0.26 -1.28 -31.26
N SER A 167 -0.70 -0.32 -30.45
CA SER A 167 -2.10 0.17 -30.48
C SER A 167 -2.46 0.92 -31.76
N LYS A 168 -1.50 1.51 -32.47
CA LYS A 168 -1.73 2.25 -33.73
C LYS A 168 -1.86 1.29 -34.92
N TYR A 169 -1.03 0.26 -34.96
CA TYR A 169 -0.90 -0.66 -36.09
C TYR A 169 -1.73 -1.94 -35.96
N ASN A 170 -2.29 -2.21 -34.78
CA ASN A 170 -3.26 -3.28 -34.57
C ASN A 170 -4.66 -2.83 -35.01
N GLU A 171 -4.85 -2.75 -36.33
CA GLU A 171 -6.09 -2.30 -36.97
C GLU A 171 -7.27 -3.26 -36.71
N ASP A 172 -6.98 -4.52 -36.39
CA ASP A 172 -7.96 -5.59 -36.21
C ASP A 172 -8.46 -5.73 -34.75
N SER A 173 -7.88 -4.97 -33.80
CA SER A 173 -8.17 -5.06 -32.36
C SER A 173 -7.98 -6.46 -31.75
N GLU A 174 -7.10 -7.28 -32.32
CA GLU A 174 -6.73 -8.57 -31.74
C GLU A 174 -5.87 -8.35 -30.48
N GLU A 175 -5.98 -9.20 -29.45
CA GLU A 175 -5.14 -9.08 -28.24
C GLU A 175 -3.66 -9.47 -28.47
N CYS A 176 -3.28 -9.78 -29.71
CA CYS A 176 -1.94 -10.22 -30.11
C CYS A 176 -1.42 -9.40 -31.30
N ILE A 177 -0.10 -9.34 -31.45
CA ILE A 177 0.60 -8.65 -32.55
C ILE A 177 1.11 -9.71 -33.52
N SER A 178 0.68 -9.64 -34.77
CA SER A 178 1.19 -10.48 -35.86
C SER A 178 2.58 -10.05 -36.33
N ARG A 179 3.24 -10.92 -37.09
CA ARG A 179 4.54 -10.63 -37.72
C ARG A 179 4.45 -9.45 -38.69
N GLU A 180 3.34 -9.33 -39.42
CA GLU A 180 3.07 -8.26 -40.37
C GLU A 180 2.95 -6.90 -39.66
N GLU A 181 2.18 -6.83 -38.57
CA GLU A 181 2.05 -5.61 -37.75
C GLU A 181 3.38 -5.25 -37.07
N LEU A 182 4.13 -6.23 -36.58
CA LEU A 182 5.47 -5.99 -36.05
C LEU A 182 6.41 -5.41 -37.12
N THR A 183 6.30 -5.88 -38.36
CA THR A 183 7.07 -5.34 -39.49
C THR A 183 6.70 -3.88 -39.74
N GLN A 184 5.41 -3.54 -39.74
CA GLN A 184 4.95 -2.15 -39.89
C GLN A 184 5.45 -1.24 -38.76
N ILE A 185 5.47 -1.72 -37.51
CA ILE A 185 6.03 -1.00 -36.37
C ILE A 185 7.54 -0.79 -36.53
N PHE A 186 8.24 -1.78 -37.09
CA PHE A 186 9.68 -1.68 -37.36
C PHE A 186 9.98 -0.76 -38.55
N ASP A 187 9.05 -0.54 -39.46
CA ASP A 187 9.24 0.37 -40.60
C ASP A 187 8.77 1.80 -40.31
N ASP A 188 8.00 2.04 -39.24
CA ASP A 188 7.58 3.39 -38.85
C ASP A 188 8.78 4.27 -38.44
N GLU A 189 8.90 5.44 -39.08
CA GLU A 189 9.96 6.43 -38.85
C GLU A 189 10.02 6.92 -37.40
N ASN A 190 8.91 6.87 -36.68
CA ASN A 190 8.82 7.20 -35.27
C ASN A 190 9.47 6.15 -34.38
N PHE A 191 9.83 4.95 -34.86
CA PHE A 191 10.54 3.95 -34.05
C PHE A 191 12.00 3.81 -34.49
N SER A 192 12.86 4.63 -33.87
CA SER A 192 14.26 4.77 -34.29
C SER A 192 15.09 3.51 -34.03
N SER A 193 16.18 3.34 -34.78
CA SER A 193 17.14 2.23 -34.59
C SER A 193 17.76 2.21 -33.19
N LEU A 194 17.89 3.38 -32.54
CA LEU A 194 18.37 3.50 -31.17
C LEU A 194 17.34 2.95 -30.16
N GLU A 195 16.06 3.20 -30.40
CA GLU A 195 14.93 2.71 -29.60
C GLU A 195 14.79 1.19 -29.75
N LYS A 196 14.78 0.69 -30.99
CA LYS A 196 14.80 -0.75 -31.29
C LYS A 196 15.96 -1.46 -30.57
N LYS A 197 17.15 -0.87 -30.63
CA LYS A 197 18.35 -1.40 -29.96
C LYS A 197 18.28 -1.36 -28.44
N ARG A 198 17.64 -0.34 -27.87
CA ARG A 198 17.43 -0.26 -26.42
C ARG A 198 16.45 -1.31 -25.95
N LEU A 199 15.37 -1.54 -26.71
CA LEU A 199 14.31 -2.47 -26.33
C LEU A 199 14.66 -3.92 -26.58
N PHE A 200 15.28 -4.26 -27.73
CA PHE A 200 15.50 -5.63 -28.20
C PHE A 200 16.98 -6.00 -28.39
N GLY A 201 17.91 -5.09 -28.05
CA GLY A 201 19.34 -5.33 -28.16
C GLY A 201 19.94 -5.04 -29.54
N LYS A 202 21.22 -5.36 -29.73
CA LYS A 202 22.02 -4.95 -30.91
C LYS A 202 21.51 -5.52 -32.24
N ASN A 203 20.77 -6.62 -32.23
CA ASN A 203 20.28 -7.33 -33.42
C ASN A 203 18.75 -7.27 -33.51
N ALA A 204 18.17 -6.09 -33.30
CA ALA A 204 16.72 -5.88 -33.37
C ALA A 204 16.22 -5.94 -34.82
N SER A 205 15.98 -7.15 -35.34
CA SER A 205 15.22 -7.42 -36.56
C SER A 205 13.86 -8.03 -36.19
N VAL A 206 12.89 -7.96 -37.10
CA VAL A 206 11.56 -8.56 -36.89
C VAL A 206 11.68 -10.03 -36.50
N GLU A 207 12.50 -10.82 -37.22
CA GLU A 207 12.67 -12.25 -36.93
C GLU A 207 13.24 -12.50 -35.52
N ASN A 208 14.30 -11.78 -35.14
CA ASN A 208 14.90 -11.94 -33.81
C ASN A 208 13.98 -11.46 -32.69
N VAL A 209 13.09 -10.52 -32.97
CA VAL A 209 12.13 -10.00 -32.00
C VAL A 209 10.94 -10.94 -31.85
N MET A 210 10.49 -11.57 -32.95
CA MET A 210 9.53 -12.67 -32.88
C MET A 210 10.13 -13.82 -32.06
N ASP A 211 11.34 -14.27 -32.37
CA ASP A 211 12.01 -15.35 -31.61
C ASP A 211 12.23 -15.01 -30.12
N LEU A 212 12.30 -13.72 -29.78
CA LEU A 212 12.51 -13.23 -28.43
C LEU A 212 11.21 -13.10 -27.63
N LEU A 213 10.09 -12.79 -28.29
CA LEU A 213 8.82 -12.47 -27.65
C LEU A 213 7.78 -13.59 -27.80
N ASP A 214 7.74 -14.29 -28.94
CA ASP A 214 6.83 -15.42 -29.22
C ASP A 214 7.35 -16.69 -28.53
N SER A 215 7.12 -16.75 -27.22
CA SER A 215 7.63 -17.80 -26.34
C SER A 215 6.86 -19.12 -26.48
N ASP A 216 5.58 -19.04 -26.90
CA ASP A 216 4.74 -20.20 -27.12
C ASP A 216 4.80 -20.73 -28.57
N GLY A 217 5.46 -19.98 -29.46
CA GLY A 217 5.73 -20.34 -30.85
C GLY A 217 4.49 -20.30 -31.74
N ASN A 218 3.46 -19.53 -31.38
CA ASN A 218 2.20 -19.47 -32.09
C ASN A 218 2.23 -18.52 -33.31
N GLY A 219 3.34 -17.81 -33.54
CA GLY A 219 3.55 -16.86 -34.63
C GLY A 219 2.98 -15.46 -34.37
N LYS A 220 2.48 -15.19 -33.17
CA LYS A 220 1.93 -13.90 -32.71
C LYS A 220 2.47 -13.56 -31.32
N ILE A 221 2.59 -12.28 -31.02
CA ILE A 221 3.05 -11.80 -29.71
C ILE A 221 1.86 -11.32 -28.88
N SER A 222 1.57 -12.02 -27.80
CA SER A 222 0.52 -11.68 -26.85
C SER A 222 0.98 -10.62 -25.83
N PHE A 223 0.02 -9.96 -25.16
CA PHE A 223 0.34 -9.05 -24.06
C PHE A 223 1.07 -9.75 -22.90
N LYS A 224 0.74 -11.03 -22.64
CA LYS A 224 1.39 -11.84 -21.61
C LYS A 224 2.89 -11.98 -21.87
N GLU A 225 3.27 -12.25 -23.10
CA GLU A 225 4.67 -12.40 -23.52
C GLU A 225 5.46 -11.11 -23.41
N ILE A 226 4.84 -9.98 -23.73
CA ILE A 226 5.45 -8.66 -23.51
C ILE A 226 5.72 -8.44 -22.01
N VAL A 227 4.79 -8.85 -21.14
CA VAL A 227 4.97 -8.77 -19.68
C VAL A 227 6.13 -9.65 -19.23
N GLU A 228 6.18 -10.91 -19.67
CA GLU A 228 7.25 -11.86 -19.35
C GLU A 228 8.62 -11.37 -19.82
N TYR A 229 8.72 -10.91 -21.07
CA TYR A 229 9.94 -10.29 -21.61
C TYR A 229 10.43 -9.13 -20.76
N CYS A 230 9.52 -8.23 -20.38
CA CYS A 230 9.88 -7.10 -19.55
C CYS A 230 10.31 -7.54 -18.15
N GLU A 231 9.69 -8.56 -17.58
CA GLU A 231 10.12 -9.15 -16.31
C GLU A 231 11.53 -9.74 -16.38
N GLU A 232 11.91 -10.40 -17.49
CA GLU A 232 13.26 -10.91 -17.73
C GLU A 232 14.30 -9.80 -17.87
N MET A 233 13.94 -8.68 -18.50
CA MET A 233 14.77 -7.47 -18.54
C MET A 233 14.89 -6.75 -17.17
N GLY A 234 14.26 -7.28 -16.11
CA GLY A 234 14.26 -6.70 -14.77
C GLY A 234 13.23 -5.58 -14.57
N PHE A 235 12.19 -5.52 -15.41
CA PHE A 235 11.06 -4.61 -15.30
C PHE A 235 9.83 -5.35 -14.81
N ALA A 236 9.39 -5.02 -13.61
CA ALA A 236 8.07 -5.43 -13.17
C ALA A 236 7.04 -4.36 -13.61
N ILE A 237 6.49 -4.53 -14.82
CA ILE A 237 5.46 -3.64 -15.40
C ILE A 237 4.19 -3.65 -14.55
N ALA A 238 3.74 -4.84 -14.16
CA ALA A 238 2.56 -5.03 -13.33
C ALA A 238 2.73 -4.55 -11.88
N SER A 239 3.97 -4.45 -11.39
CA SER A 239 4.23 -4.25 -9.96
C SER A 239 4.28 -2.80 -9.49
N ARG A 240 4.42 -1.84 -10.42
CA ARG A 240 4.48 -0.41 -10.06
C ARG A 240 3.10 0.19 -9.77
N GLY A 241 2.02 -0.44 -10.25
CA GLY A 241 0.65 -0.06 -9.91
C GLY A 241 0.18 -0.58 -8.55
N SER A 242 0.82 -1.64 -8.03
CA SER A 242 0.39 -2.36 -6.82
C SER A 242 1.26 -2.12 -5.58
N GLY A 243 2.41 -1.45 -5.71
CA GLY A 243 3.35 -1.22 -4.60
C GLY A 243 4.15 -2.46 -4.16
N LEU A 244 3.98 -3.60 -4.84
CA LEU A 244 4.62 -4.87 -4.51
C LEU A 244 5.83 -5.13 -5.41
N ASN A 245 7.03 -4.66 -5.04
CA ASN A 245 8.24 -5.06 -5.78
C ASN A 245 8.46 -6.59 -5.70
N ARG A 246 9.02 -7.22 -6.76
CA ARG A 246 9.51 -8.61 -6.70
C ARG A 246 10.46 -8.75 -5.50
N LEU A 247 10.03 -9.47 -4.46
CA LEU A 247 10.85 -9.77 -3.29
C LEU A 247 11.61 -11.06 -3.60
N HIS A 248 12.94 -11.02 -3.50
CA HIS A 248 13.75 -12.23 -3.54
C HIS A 248 13.59 -12.95 -2.20
N VAL A 249 13.16 -14.21 -2.24
CA VAL A 249 12.85 -15.02 -1.05
C VAL A 249 13.91 -16.10 -0.94
N ASP A 250 14.95 -15.83 -0.15
CA ASP A 250 16.08 -16.76 0.04
C ASP A 250 15.94 -17.60 1.32
N SER A 251 14.96 -17.27 2.17
CA SER A 251 14.75 -17.93 3.46
C SER A 251 13.27 -18.02 3.81
N PHE A 252 12.95 -18.94 4.73
CA PHE A 252 11.60 -19.05 5.30
C PHE A 252 11.16 -17.75 6.00
N SER A 253 12.09 -17.02 6.65
CA SER A 253 11.81 -15.69 7.22
C SER A 253 11.50 -14.64 6.15
N ASP A 254 12.20 -14.67 5.02
CA ASP A 254 11.91 -13.75 3.90
C ASP A 254 10.57 -14.07 3.26
N TYR A 255 10.20 -15.35 3.21
CA TYR A 255 8.89 -15.79 2.73
C TYR A 255 7.76 -15.26 3.61
N ILE A 256 7.83 -15.52 4.92
CA ILE A 256 6.83 -15.04 5.89
C ILE A 256 6.76 -13.51 5.89
N GLY A 257 7.90 -12.82 5.82
CA GLY A 257 7.94 -11.36 5.70
C GLY A 257 7.31 -10.84 4.40
N SER A 258 7.49 -11.55 3.28
CA SER A 258 6.91 -11.20 1.99
C SER A 258 5.39 -11.40 1.98
N VAL A 259 4.90 -12.50 2.56
CA VAL A 259 3.47 -12.76 2.75
C VAL A 259 2.84 -11.68 3.63
N PHE A 260 3.48 -11.36 4.76
CA PHE A 260 3.00 -10.32 5.68
C PHE A 260 2.96 -8.93 5.01
N ASN A 261 4.03 -8.53 4.31
CA ASN A 261 4.05 -7.27 3.56
C ASN A 261 2.96 -7.23 2.47
N THR A 262 2.72 -8.35 1.79
CA THR A 262 1.69 -8.45 0.75
C THR A 262 0.29 -8.30 1.34
N MET A 263 0.02 -8.95 2.47
CA MET A 263 -1.23 -8.78 3.20
C MET A 263 -1.39 -7.32 3.66
N TYR A 264 -0.35 -6.74 4.25
CA TYR A 264 -0.36 -5.37 4.74
C TYR A 264 -0.70 -4.35 3.64
N VAL A 265 -0.06 -4.45 2.46
CA VAL A 265 -0.34 -3.58 1.30
C VAL A 265 -1.79 -3.66 0.85
N ASN A 266 -2.39 -4.84 0.88
CA ASN A 266 -3.77 -5.04 0.43
C ASN A 266 -4.80 -4.66 1.52
N VAL A 267 -4.50 -4.89 2.79
CA VAL A 267 -5.35 -4.56 3.93
C VAL A 267 -5.40 -3.06 4.18
N ASP A 268 -4.30 -2.34 3.97
CA ASP A 268 -4.26 -0.88 4.08
C ASP A 268 -5.26 -0.20 3.12
N GLN A 269 -5.62 -0.87 2.01
CA GLN A 269 -6.63 -0.38 1.05
C GLN A 269 -8.08 -0.51 1.55
N LEU A 270 -8.35 -1.39 2.51
CA LEU A 270 -9.70 -1.66 3.02
C LEU A 270 -10.09 -0.73 4.17
N GLY A 271 -9.12 -0.25 4.95
CA GLY A 271 -9.36 0.58 6.13
C GLY A 271 -9.40 2.08 5.88
N PHE A 272 -8.86 2.57 4.76
CA PHE A 272 -8.63 3.99 4.51
C PHE A 272 -9.52 4.56 3.39
N SER A 273 -10.40 5.51 3.72
CA SER A 273 -11.17 6.29 2.73
C SER A 273 -10.52 7.66 2.46
N VAL A 274 -10.69 8.19 1.24
CA VAL A 274 -10.31 9.58 0.91
C VAL A 274 -11.02 10.58 1.82
N GLU A 275 -12.23 10.24 2.25
CA GLU A 275 -13.05 11.02 3.19
C GLU A 275 -12.42 11.14 4.59
N ASP A 276 -11.44 10.29 4.93
CA ASP A 276 -10.72 10.32 6.21
C ASP A 276 -9.47 11.20 6.17
N LEU A 277 -9.04 11.66 4.99
CA LEU A 277 -7.86 12.54 4.85
C LEU A 277 -7.92 13.81 5.71
N PRO A 278 -9.08 14.51 5.87
CA PRO A 278 -9.15 15.71 6.70
C PRO A 278 -8.82 15.46 8.18
N ARG A 279 -9.03 14.23 8.66
CA ARG A 279 -8.80 13.79 10.05
C ARG A 279 -7.64 12.80 10.21
N THR A 280 -6.78 12.69 9.20
CA THR A 280 -5.64 11.78 9.20
C THR A 280 -4.32 12.55 9.20
N ILE A 281 -3.44 12.20 10.13
CA ILE A 281 -2.06 12.67 10.18
C ILE A 281 -1.11 11.59 9.67
N GLY A 282 -0.33 11.90 8.64
CA GLY A 282 0.77 11.04 8.17
C GLY A 282 2.09 11.36 8.86
N LEU A 283 2.56 10.46 9.71
CA LEU A 283 3.87 10.56 10.36
C LEU A 283 4.91 9.88 9.48
N ASN A 284 5.66 10.65 8.69
CA ASN A 284 6.61 10.07 7.75
C ASN A 284 7.79 9.44 8.49
N THR A 285 7.84 8.11 8.50
CA THR A 285 8.92 7.33 9.15
C THR A 285 10.13 7.14 8.24
N HIS A 286 10.01 7.53 6.97
CA HIS A 286 11.01 7.42 5.92
C HIS A 286 11.58 6.01 5.74
N TYR A 287 12.59 5.65 6.54
CA TYR A 287 13.33 4.40 6.40
C TYR A 287 13.06 3.40 7.51
N VAL A 288 12.32 3.80 8.56
CA VAL A 288 11.96 2.92 9.65
C VAL A 288 10.61 2.28 9.36
N SER A 289 10.60 0.96 9.33
CA SER A 289 9.43 0.11 9.13
C SER A 289 8.97 -0.52 10.45
N THR A 290 7.73 -1.01 10.48
CA THR A 290 7.08 -1.66 11.63
C THR A 290 7.81 -2.90 12.15
N THR A 291 8.65 -3.52 11.32
CA THR A 291 9.44 -4.72 11.66
C THR A 291 10.89 -4.40 12.05
N ASN A 292 11.28 -3.13 12.13
CA ASN A 292 12.60 -2.73 12.59
C ASN A 292 12.69 -2.74 14.12
N PHE A 293 12.77 -3.93 14.71
CA PHE A 293 12.86 -4.13 16.16
C PHE A 293 14.18 -3.63 16.80
N LYS A 294 15.18 -3.30 15.99
CA LYS A 294 16.48 -2.79 16.46
C LYS A 294 16.72 -1.41 15.86
N MET A 295 16.66 -0.38 16.71
CA MET A 295 16.91 1.01 16.36
C MET A 295 17.99 1.59 17.27
N GLU A 296 18.84 2.46 16.73
CA GLU A 296 19.74 3.27 17.54
C GLU A 296 18.99 4.50 18.08
N PRO A 297 19.43 5.12 19.20
CA PRO A 297 18.77 6.31 19.75
C PRO A 297 18.61 7.44 18.71
N ALA A 298 19.60 7.60 17.82
CA ALA A 298 19.55 8.59 16.74
C ALA A 298 18.45 8.31 15.69
N ASP A 299 18.03 7.05 15.51
CA ASP A 299 16.87 6.71 14.67
C ASP A 299 15.56 7.14 15.36
N THR A 300 15.46 6.95 16.68
CA THR A 300 14.30 7.40 17.47
C THR A 300 14.17 8.92 17.47
N GLU A 301 15.25 9.65 17.74
CA GLU A 301 15.28 11.12 17.68
C GLU A 301 14.91 11.64 16.28
N PHE A 302 15.34 10.94 15.23
CA PHE A 302 14.95 11.25 13.85
C PHE A 302 13.44 11.11 13.67
N LEU A 303 12.84 10.00 14.11
CA LEU A 303 11.40 9.76 14.00
C LEU A 303 10.58 10.77 14.77
N GLU A 304 10.97 11.11 15.99
CA GLU A 304 10.30 12.14 16.79
C GLU A 304 10.30 13.48 16.07
N ARG A 305 11.45 13.89 15.54
CA ARG A 305 11.61 15.16 14.82
C ARG A 305 10.78 15.21 13.53
N GLU A 306 10.82 14.17 12.70
CA GLU A 306 10.03 14.14 11.47
C GLU A 306 8.52 14.02 11.76
N SER A 307 8.13 13.24 12.77
CA SER A 307 6.73 13.14 13.22
C SER A 307 6.22 14.48 13.76
N TYR A 308 7.03 15.22 14.52
CA TYR A 308 6.70 16.56 14.98
C TYR A 308 6.42 17.52 13.81
N LYS A 309 7.28 17.51 12.78
CA LYS A 309 7.09 18.34 11.58
C LYS A 309 5.82 17.96 10.83
N SER A 310 5.58 16.67 10.63
CA SER A 310 4.36 16.14 9.99
C SER A 310 3.10 16.61 10.73
N THR A 311 3.05 16.40 12.05
CA THR A 311 1.92 16.81 12.89
C THR A 311 1.73 18.32 12.87
N MET A 312 2.81 19.10 12.97
CA MET A 312 2.74 20.56 12.92
C MET A 312 2.23 21.07 11.56
N ALA A 313 2.66 20.45 10.46
CA ALA A 313 2.18 20.79 9.12
C ALA A 313 0.67 20.49 8.98
N PHE A 314 0.23 19.34 9.49
CA PHE A 314 -1.19 19.00 9.55
C PHE A 314 -1.97 20.03 10.38
N LEU A 315 -1.55 20.34 11.60
CA LEU A 315 -2.25 21.27 12.49
C LEU A 315 -2.34 22.67 11.90
N LYS A 316 -1.27 23.16 11.24
CA LYS A 316 -1.28 24.45 10.54
C LYS A 316 -2.30 24.46 9.40
N ARG A 317 -2.35 23.39 8.59
CA ARG A 317 -3.34 23.24 7.52
C ARG A 317 -4.76 23.18 8.09
N PHE A 318 -4.96 22.34 9.12
CA PHE A 318 -6.23 22.16 9.80
C PHE A 318 -6.76 23.49 10.35
N ALA A 319 -5.92 24.23 11.08
CA ALA A 319 -6.26 25.54 11.62
C ALA A 319 -6.58 26.54 10.50
N ALA A 320 -5.79 26.60 9.43
CA ALA A 320 -6.08 27.51 8.31
C ALA A 320 -7.44 27.21 7.66
N THR A 321 -7.80 25.94 7.46
CA THR A 321 -9.09 25.55 6.86
C THR A 321 -10.27 25.81 7.80
N HIS A 322 -10.12 25.56 9.10
CA HIS A 322 -11.20 25.76 10.09
C HIS A 322 -11.37 27.22 10.51
N LEU A 323 -10.29 28.02 10.52
CA LEU A 323 -10.37 29.46 10.78
C LEU A 323 -10.97 30.19 9.58
N ALA A 324 -10.61 29.82 8.34
CA ALA A 324 -11.18 30.44 7.14
C ALA A 324 -12.69 30.18 6.97
N SER A 325 -13.17 29.03 7.43
CA SER A 325 -14.61 28.71 7.44
C SER A 325 -15.37 29.46 8.54
N SER A 326 -14.72 29.83 9.64
CA SER A 326 -15.32 30.64 10.72
C SER A 326 -15.39 32.15 10.45
N VAL A 327 -14.69 32.65 9.41
CA VAL A 327 -14.68 34.08 9.02
C VAL A 327 -15.70 34.39 7.93
N ASN A 328 -16.30 33.37 7.30
CA ASN A 328 -17.33 33.50 6.27
C ASN A 328 -18.77 33.21 6.78
N LEU A 329 -18.99 33.28 8.09
CA LEU A 329 -20.30 33.25 8.77
C LEU A 329 -20.55 34.61 9.44
#